data_AF-A0A5J5SY51-F1
#
_entry.id   AF-A0A5J5SY51-F1
#
_cell.length_a   1.000
_cell.length_b   1.000
_cell.length_c   1.000
_cell.angle_alpha   90.00
_cell.angle_beta   90.00
_cell.angle_gamma   90.00
#
_symmetry.space_group_name_H-M   'P 1'
#
loop_
_entity.id
_entity.type
_entity.pdbx_description
1 polymer ?
#
loop_
_entity_poly.entity_id
_entity_poly.type
_entity_poly.pdbx_seq_one_letter_code
_entity_poly.pdbx_strand_id
1 'polypeptide(L)'
;MGEKREMEKETEKICKRCKKSYTASSNDSSSCRFHPSFFVCRRHDDQKRYYELKPDDPPYAAKFYDCCGAEDPEALGCTTSVHVSYDDG
;
A
#
# COMPACT_ATOMS: atom_id res chain seq x y z
N MET A 1 13.40 -29.90 28.62
CA MET A 1 13.57 -28.66 27.85
C MET A 1 12.19 -28.37 27.27
N GLY A 2 11.34 -27.59 27.95
CA GLY A 2 11.35 -26.12 27.88
C GLY A 2 11.08 -25.74 26.44
N GLU A 3 9.87 -25.37 26.02
CA GLU A 3 9.25 -24.09 26.33
C GLU A 3 7.72 -24.18 26.31
N LYS A 4 7.09 -23.77 27.42
CA LYS A 4 5.70 -23.34 27.44
C LYS A 4 5.71 -21.93 26.85
N ARG A 5 5.06 -21.69 25.72
CA ARG A 5 4.66 -20.33 25.35
C ARG A 5 3.18 -20.36 25.12
N GLU A 6 2.51 -19.66 26.02
CA GLU A 6 1.08 -19.48 26.10
C GLU A 6 0.60 -19.03 24.73
N MET A 7 -0.11 -19.94 24.06
CA MET A 7 -0.92 -19.62 22.89
C MET A 7 -2.13 -18.85 23.42
N GLU A 8 -1.88 -17.63 23.92
CA GLU A 8 -2.91 -16.61 24.02
C GLU A 8 -3.52 -16.55 22.64
N LYS A 9 -4.84 -16.76 22.57
CA LYS A 9 -5.64 -16.67 21.34
C LYS A 9 -5.16 -15.46 20.55
N GLU A 10 -4.31 -15.70 19.57
CA GLU A 10 -3.77 -14.64 18.76
C GLU A 10 -4.91 -14.22 17.86
N THR A 11 -5.60 -13.18 18.30
CA THR A 11 -6.68 -12.59 17.53
C THR A 11 -6.02 -12.04 16.29
N GLU A 12 -6.30 -12.67 15.14
CA GLU A 12 -5.88 -12.17 13.85
C GLU A 12 -6.40 -10.74 13.72
N LYS A 13 -5.48 -9.76 13.71
CA LYS A 13 -5.83 -8.35 13.59
C LYS A 13 -5.74 -7.97 12.12
N ILE A 14 -6.60 -7.04 11.70
CA ILE A 14 -6.52 -6.45 10.36
C ILE A 14 -5.69 -5.19 10.46
N CYS A 15 -4.65 -5.08 9.63
CA CYS A 15 -3.81 -3.90 9.60
C CYS A 15 -4.53 -2.74 8.90
N LYS A 16 -4.61 -1.58 9.54
CA LYS A 16 -5.26 -0.38 8.97
C LYS A 16 -4.50 0.21 7.76
N ARG A 17 -3.21 -0.13 7.61
CA ARG A 17 -2.33 0.35 6.52
C ARG A 17 -2.40 -0.52 5.27
N CYS A 18 -2.09 -1.82 5.40
CA CYS A 18 -2.07 -2.74 4.27
C CYS A 18 -3.37 -3.54 4.07
N LYS A 19 -4.33 -3.45 5.00
CA LYS A 19 -5.60 -4.19 5.01
C LYS A 19 -5.46 -5.71 5.03
N LYS A 20 -4.26 -6.24 5.32
CA LYS A 20 -4.01 -7.68 5.49
C LYS A 20 -4.23 -8.11 6.94
N SER A 21 -4.69 -9.35 7.11
CA SER A 21 -4.65 -10.01 8.41
C SER A 21 -3.21 -10.26 8.83
N TYR A 22 -2.94 -10.05 10.11
CA TYR A 22 -1.64 -10.30 10.70
C TYR A 22 -1.80 -10.73 12.15
N THR A 23 -0.77 -11.40 12.64
CA THR A 23 -0.64 -11.87 13.99
C THR A 23 0.29 -10.94 14.77
N ALA A 24 -0.02 -10.68 16.04
CA ALA A 24 0.79 -9.77 16.85
C ALA A 24 2.21 -10.32 17.08
N SER A 25 2.38 -11.64 17.10
CA SER A 25 3.65 -12.34 17.24
C SER A 25 4.55 -12.29 16.01
N SER A 26 3.99 -12.14 14.81
CA SER A 26 4.73 -12.05 13.53
C SER A 26 4.85 -10.60 13.03
N ASN A 27 4.65 -9.64 13.94
CA ASN A 27 4.62 -8.22 13.62
C ASN A 27 6.03 -7.60 13.69
N ASP A 28 6.82 -7.80 12.65
CA ASP A 28 8.13 -7.15 12.50
C ASP A 28 8.03 -5.83 11.73
N SER A 29 9.05 -4.99 11.86
CA SER A 29 9.17 -3.71 11.15
C SER A 29 9.21 -3.83 9.63
N SER A 30 9.39 -5.04 9.09
CA SER A 30 9.35 -5.33 7.65
C SER A 30 8.12 -6.14 7.21
N SER A 31 7.20 -6.49 8.12
CA SER A 31 6.07 -7.39 7.82
C SER A 31 4.94 -6.67 7.06
N CYS A 32 4.65 -5.40 7.37
CA CYS A 32 3.59 -4.64 6.72
C CYS A 32 4.09 -3.90 5.50
N ARG A 33 3.60 -4.26 4.31
CA ARG A 33 3.85 -3.50 3.07
C ARG A 33 2.63 -2.68 2.68
N PHE A 34 2.77 -1.37 2.63
CA PHE A 34 1.67 -0.46 2.25
C PHE A 34 2.19 0.73 1.43
N HIS A 35 1.27 1.40 0.74
CA HIS A 35 1.53 2.67 0.09
C HIS A 35 1.13 3.79 1.05
N PRO A 36 2.07 4.62 1.55
CA PRO A 36 1.74 5.73 2.45
C PRO A 36 0.99 6.85 1.73
N SER A 37 1.16 6.96 0.41
CA SER A 37 0.43 7.90 -0.43
C SER A 37 -0.79 7.24 -1.09
N PHE A 38 -1.79 8.06 -1.39
CA PHE A 38 -2.99 7.63 -2.09
C PHE A 38 -2.70 7.34 -3.56
N PHE A 39 -3.53 6.47 -4.15
CA PHE A 39 -3.56 6.27 -5.59
C PHE A 39 -4.20 7.50 -6.24
N VAL A 40 -3.40 8.28 -6.96
CA VAL A 40 -3.82 9.55 -7.55
C VAL A 40 -4.10 9.37 -9.04
N CYS A 41 -5.12 10.07 -9.52
CA CYS A 41 -5.39 10.25 -10.94
C CYS A 41 -4.95 11.67 -11.31
N ARG A 42 -3.68 11.85 -11.66
CA ARG A 42 -3.18 13.15 -12.10
C ARG A 42 -3.41 13.25 -13.60
N ARG A 43 -3.90 14.41 -14.05
CA ARG A 43 -3.67 14.82 -15.43
C ARG A 43 -2.18 15.11 -15.52
N HIS A 44 -1.50 14.65 -16.56
CA HIS A 44 -0.17 15.18 -16.85
C HIS A 44 -0.35 16.70 -16.96
N ASP A 45 0.32 17.52 -16.15
CA ASP A 45 0.16 18.98 -16.22
C ASP A 45 1.09 19.51 -17.32
N ASP A 46 0.82 19.11 -18.55
CA ASP A 46 1.50 19.61 -19.74
C ASP A 46 0.49 20.35 -20.60
N GLN A 47 0.17 21.57 -20.18
CA GLN A 47 -0.51 22.57 -21.00
C GLN A 47 0.16 22.77 -22.40
N LYS A 48 1.37 22.22 -22.62
CA LYS A 48 2.09 22.20 -23.90
C LYS A 48 1.76 21.06 -24.88
N ARG A 49 1.09 19.97 -24.48
CA ARG A 49 0.91 18.78 -25.37
C ARG A 49 -0.49 18.56 -25.94
N TYR A 50 -1.45 19.45 -25.67
CA TYR A 50 -2.85 19.26 -26.09
C TYR A 50 -3.02 19.05 -27.61
N TYR A 51 -2.12 19.57 -28.44
CA TYR A 51 -2.19 19.48 -29.91
C TYR A 51 -1.33 18.36 -30.54
N GLU A 52 -0.57 17.60 -29.75
CA GLU A 52 0.32 16.53 -30.25
C GLU A 52 -0.18 15.12 -29.91
N LEU A 53 -1.28 14.99 -29.16
CA LEU A 53 -1.91 13.69 -28.90
C LEU A 53 -2.33 13.05 -30.22
N LYS A 54 -1.73 11.89 -30.52
CA LYS A 54 -2.20 11.05 -31.63
C LYS A 54 -3.50 10.37 -31.20
N PRO A 55 -4.38 10.00 -32.14
CA PRO A 55 -5.61 9.28 -31.81
C PRO A 55 -5.40 7.92 -31.10
N ASP A 56 -4.16 7.43 -31.05
CA ASP A 56 -3.75 6.18 -30.40
C ASP A 56 -3.21 6.40 -28.97
N ASP A 57 -3.01 7.65 -28.54
CA ASP A 57 -2.52 7.92 -27.19
C ASP A 57 -3.60 7.53 -26.16
N PRO A 58 -3.26 6.68 -25.17
CA PRO A 58 -4.20 6.27 -24.14
C PRO A 58 -4.70 7.49 -23.35
N PRO A 59 -5.92 7.42 -22.78
CA PRO A 59 -6.54 8.55 -22.12
C PRO A 59 -5.59 9.13 -21.07
N TYR A 60 -5.27 10.40 -21.27
CA TYR A 60 -4.36 11.32 -20.57
C TYR A 60 -4.32 11.30 -19.01
N ALA A 61 -5.16 10.48 -18.38
CA ALA A 61 -5.17 10.26 -16.94
C ALA A 61 -4.21 9.13 -16.56
N ALA A 62 -2.95 9.48 -16.27
CA ALA A 62 -2.04 8.57 -15.61
C ALA A 62 -2.55 8.34 -14.17
N LYS A 63 -2.81 7.08 -13.84
CA LYS A 63 -3.17 6.68 -12.49
C LYS A 63 -1.98 5.99 -11.88
N PHE A 64 -1.48 6.52 -10.76
CA PHE A 64 -0.33 5.95 -10.09
C PHE A 64 -0.33 6.24 -8.60
N TYR A 65 0.41 5.45 -7.85
CA TYR A 65 0.74 5.73 -6.46
C TYR A 65 1.80 6.83 -6.38
N ASP A 66 1.48 7.96 -5.76
CA ASP A 66 2.42 9.08 -5.61
C ASP A 66 3.70 8.69 -4.84
N CYS A 67 3.67 7.63 -4.01
CA CYS A 67 4.85 7.17 -3.27
C CYS A 67 5.93 6.50 -4.13
N CYS A 68 5.55 5.82 -5.21
CA CYS A 68 6.48 4.97 -5.97
C CYS A 68 6.28 5.00 -7.49
N GLY A 69 5.27 5.72 -7.96
CA GLY A 69 4.90 5.76 -9.38
C GLY A 69 4.24 4.48 -9.88
N ALA A 70 3.90 3.52 -9.02
CA ALA A 70 3.24 2.29 -9.46
C ALA A 70 1.88 2.59 -10.06
N GLU A 71 1.69 2.26 -11.33
CA GLU A 71 0.45 2.48 -12.07
C GLU A 71 -0.61 1.42 -11.77
N ASP A 72 -0.17 0.25 -11.29
CA ASP A 72 -1.03 -0.84 -10.90
C ASP A 72 -1.62 -0.63 -9.49
N PRO A 73 -2.96 -0.61 -9.33
CA PRO A 73 -3.61 -0.52 -8.02
C PRO A 73 -3.36 -1.76 -7.14
N GLU A 74 -2.97 -2.88 -7.75
CA GLU A 74 -2.61 -4.12 -7.04
C GLU A 74 -1.11 -4.21 -6.72
N ALA A 75 -0.33 -3.16 -7.04
CA ALA A 75 1.09 -3.13 -6.73
C ALA A 75 1.35 -3.31 -5.22
N LEU A 76 2.33 -4.15 -4.90
CA LEU A 76 2.78 -4.33 -3.53
C LEU A 76 3.21 -2.99 -2.93
N GLY A 77 2.85 -2.77 -1.66
CA GLY A 77 3.21 -1.54 -0.94
C GLY A 77 4.69 -1.20 -1.06
N CYS A 78 4.95 0.05 -1.44
CA CYS A 78 6.29 0.61 -1.65
C CYS A 78 7.08 0.76 -0.33
N THR A 79 6.37 0.85 0.80
CA THR A 79 6.96 1.06 2.14
C THR A 79 6.71 -0.15 3.03
N THR A 80 7.74 -0.53 3.80
CA THR A 80 7.66 -1.58 4.84
C THR A 80 7.60 -0.95 6.23
N SER A 81 6.69 -1.40 7.09
CA SER A 81 6.65 -1.03 8.52
C SER A 81 6.12 -2.19 9.37
N VAL A 82 5.99 -1.97 10.69
CA VAL A 82 5.12 -2.79 11.54
C VAL A 82 3.67 -2.66 11.10
N HIS A 83 2.88 -3.72 11.25
CA HIS A 83 1.43 -3.68 11.15
C HIS A 83 0.84 -2.86 12.30
N VAL A 84 -0.23 -2.13 12.00
CA VAL A 84 -0.93 -1.26 12.95
C VAL A 84 -2.40 -1.66 12.98
N SER A 85 -2.91 -2.01 14.16
CA SER A 85 -4.32 -2.33 14.37
C SER A 85 -5.17 -1.07 14.42
N TYR A 86 -6.48 -1.23 14.19
CA TYR A 86 -7.45 -0.13 14.34
C TYR A 86 -7.57 0.38 15.79
N ASP A 87 -7.22 -0.46 16.77
CA ASP A 87 -7.23 -0.18 18.22
C ASP A 87 -5.96 0.56 18.71
N ASP A 88 -4.93 0.68 17.87
CA ASP A 88 -3.72 1.43 18.18
C ASP A 88 -3.98 2.94 17.94
N GLY A 89 -4.55 3.60 18.95
CA GLY A 89 -5.01 4.99 18.95
C GLY A 89 -4.94 5.62 20.34
#